data_AF-A0A1I5IEC2-F1
#
_entry.id   AF-A0A1I5IEC2-F1
#
_cell.length_a   1.000
_cell.length_b   1.000
_cell.length_c   1.000
_cell.angle_alpha   90.00
_cell.angle_beta   90.00
_cell.angle_gamma   90.00
#
_symmetry.space_group_name_H-M   'P 1'
#
loop_
_entity.id
_entity.type
_entity.pdbx_description
1 polymer ?
#
loop_
_entity_poly.entity_id
_entity_poly.type
_entity_poly.pdbx_seq_one_letter_code
_entity_poly.pdbx_strand_id
1 'polypeptide(L)'
;MSEQHGPGVRQHNPLTTRVNQPNREEAVVRAGAHPIEDERPEDWGWHGRAGKWGQITGWIMVLAILSYLWGNHEARMEDIWLVAIAGGMAGMLIWDIRRKRTAWRP
;
A
#
# COMPACT_ATOMS: atom_id res chain seq x y z
N MET A 1 50.24 -33.15 -3.24
CA MET A 1 48.86 -32.76 -3.58
C MET A 1 47.99 -33.18 -2.41
N SER A 2 47.55 -32.25 -1.57
CA SER A 2 46.72 -32.55 -0.41
C SER A 2 45.48 -31.66 -0.52
N GLU A 3 44.38 -32.27 -0.94
CA GLU A 3 43.08 -31.63 -1.11
C GLU A 3 42.51 -31.36 0.29
N GLN A 4 42.56 -30.11 0.72
CA GLN A 4 41.82 -29.66 1.90
C GLN A 4 40.35 -29.53 1.52
N HIS A 5 39.58 -30.61 1.70
CA HIS A 5 38.12 -30.51 1.81
C HIS A 5 37.79 -29.85 3.15
N GLY A 6 37.61 -28.53 3.14
CA GLY A 6 37.09 -27.80 4.28
C GLY A 6 35.70 -28.33 4.66
N PRO A 7 35.35 -28.43 5.95
CA PRO A 7 34.03 -28.86 6.37
C PRO A 7 33.01 -27.87 5.80
N GLY A 8 32.25 -28.30 4.79
CA GLY A 8 31.16 -27.54 4.21
C GLY A 8 30.26 -27.07 5.35
N VAL A 9 30.26 -25.77 5.58
CA VAL A 9 29.59 -25.15 6.71
C VAL A 9 28.08 -25.37 6.55
N ARG A 10 27.57 -26.44 7.17
CA ARG A 10 26.15 -26.70 7.39
C ARG A 10 25.65 -25.70 8.43
N GLN A 11 25.53 -24.43 8.05
CA GLN A 11 24.91 -23.43 8.90
C GLN A 11 23.41 -23.70 8.94
N HIS A 12 22.95 -24.27 10.06
CA HIS A 12 21.53 -24.37 10.37
C HIS A 12 21.02 -22.95 10.68
N ASN A 13 20.22 -22.39 9.79
CA ASN A 13 19.55 -21.12 9.99
C ASN A 13 18.06 -21.38 10.24
N PRO A 14 17.50 -21.01 11.41
CA PRO A 14 16.08 -21.25 11.70
C PRO A 14 15.13 -20.49 10.75
N LEU A 15 15.63 -19.52 9.99
CA LEU A 15 14.86 -18.77 9.00
C LEU A 15 14.81 -19.45 7.62
N THR A 16 15.51 -20.58 7.43
CA THR A 16 15.54 -21.29 6.16
C THR A 16 15.18 -22.77 6.29
N THR A 17 14.44 -23.27 5.31
CA THR A 17 14.07 -24.68 5.16
C THR A 17 14.70 -25.21 3.89
N ARG A 18 15.30 -26.40 3.96
CA ARG A 18 15.78 -27.09 2.76
C ARG A 18 14.63 -27.89 2.16
N VAL A 19 14.42 -27.73 0.86
CA VAL A 19 13.42 -28.49 0.11
C VAL A 19 14.16 -29.38 -0.87
N ASN A 20 13.91 -30.69 -0.77
CA ASN A 20 14.41 -31.68 -1.70
C ASN A 20 13.53 -31.65 -2.96
N GLN A 21 14.14 -31.39 -4.11
CA GLN A 21 13.46 -31.37 -5.41
C GLN A 21 13.98 -32.53 -6.26
N PRO A 22 13.10 -33.31 -6.92
CA PRO A 22 13.54 -34.40 -7.78
C PRO A 22 14.38 -33.87 -8.94
N ASN A 23 15.53 -34.52 -9.18
CA ASN A 23 16.52 -34.18 -10.22
C ASN A 23 17.17 -32.79 -10.08
N ARG A 24 17.22 -32.20 -8.88
CA ARG A 24 17.93 -30.93 -8.61
C ARG A 24 18.67 -31.00 -7.27
N GLU A 25 19.74 -30.22 -7.15
CA GLU A 25 20.42 -29.97 -5.87
C GLU A 25 19.46 -29.36 -4.83
N GLU A 26 19.63 -29.70 -3.55
CA GLU A 26 18.77 -29.21 -2.45
C GLU A 26 18.72 -27.68 -2.42
N ALA A 27 17.51 -27.11 -2.57
CA ALA A 27 17.31 -25.67 -2.53
C ALA A 27 17.05 -25.20 -1.09
N VAL A 28 17.61 -24.04 -0.74
CA VAL A 28 17.36 -23.36 0.55
C VAL A 28 16.28 -22.29 0.32
N VAL A 29 15.09 -22.50 0.88
CA VAL A 29 13.96 -21.55 0.85
C VAL A 29 13.75 -20.92 2.23
N ARG A 30 13.03 -19.81 2.28
CA ARG A 30 12.65 -19.19 3.56
C ARG A 30 11.70 -20.13 4.30
N ALA A 31 11.91 -20.29 5.61
CA ALA A 31 11.02 -21.09 6.45
C ALA A 31 9.57 -20.55 6.35
N GLY A 32 8.62 -21.42 6.01
CA GLY A 32 7.22 -21.07 5.78
C GLY A 32 6.88 -20.58 4.37
N ALA A 33 7.83 -20.58 3.43
CA ALA A 33 7.54 -20.31 2.02
C ALA A 33 6.87 -21.54 1.37
N HIS A 34 5.66 -21.35 0.86
CA HIS A 34 4.97 -22.33 0.02
C HIS A 34 5.18 -22.00 -1.46
N PRO A 35 5.10 -23.00 -2.36
CA PRO A 35 4.99 -22.73 -3.80
C PRO A 35 3.81 -21.79 -4.06
N ILE A 36 4.00 -20.81 -4.95
CA ILE A 36 2.92 -19.96 -5.41
C ILE A 36 2.06 -20.84 -6.33
N GLU A 37 0.92 -21.33 -5.83
CA GLU A 37 0.02 -22.19 -6.60
C GLU A 37 -0.88 -21.37 -7.54
N ASP A 38 -1.26 -20.16 -7.14
CA ASP A 38 -2.08 -19.22 -7.91
C ASP A 38 -1.50 -17.80 -7.86
N GLU A 39 -1.82 -17.01 -8.89
CA GLU A 39 -1.52 -15.58 -8.93
C GLU A 39 -2.21 -14.84 -7.78
N ARG A 40 -1.47 -14.02 -7.05
CA ARG A 40 -2.04 -13.24 -5.95
C ARG A 40 -2.63 -11.95 -6.52
N PRO A 41 -3.77 -11.43 -6.01
CA PRO A 41 -4.35 -10.18 -6.51
C PRO A 41 -3.33 -9.04 -6.54
N GLU A 42 -2.46 -8.97 -5.53
CA GLU A 42 -1.37 -8.01 -5.39
C GLU A 42 -0.47 -7.91 -6.63
N ASP A 43 -0.32 -8.99 -7.39
CA ASP A 43 0.55 -9.11 -8.56
C ASP A 43 -0.03 -8.40 -9.81
N TRP A 44 -1.32 -8.03 -9.83
CA TRP A 44 -1.99 -7.41 -10.98
C TRP A 44 -1.70 -5.91 -11.16
N GLY A 45 -0.95 -5.30 -10.25
CA GLY A 45 -0.36 -3.97 -10.45
C GLY A 45 -1.23 -2.74 -10.15
N TRP A 46 -2.55 -2.84 -10.05
CA TRP A 46 -3.42 -1.68 -9.74
C TRP A 46 -3.58 -1.37 -8.24
N HIS A 47 -2.83 -2.05 -7.35
CA HIS A 47 -2.89 -1.90 -5.89
C HIS A 47 -2.12 -0.67 -5.36
N GLY A 48 -1.66 0.20 -6.25
CA GLY A 48 -0.88 1.38 -5.91
C GLY A 48 -1.65 2.35 -5.03
N ARG A 49 -1.05 2.78 -3.91
CA ARG A 49 -1.56 3.91 -3.14
C ARG A 49 -1.31 5.19 -3.93
N ALA A 50 -2.34 6.00 -4.14
CA ALA A 50 -2.24 7.28 -4.85
C ALA A 50 -1.24 8.30 -4.26
N GLY A 51 -0.69 8.04 -3.07
CA GLY A 51 0.39 8.82 -2.47
C GLY A 51 0.04 10.30 -2.33
N LYS A 52 0.84 11.18 -2.96
CA LYS A 52 0.61 12.63 -3.02
C LYS A 52 -0.51 13.02 -3.98
N TRP A 53 -0.72 12.26 -5.06
CA TRP A 53 -1.74 12.55 -6.06
C TRP A 53 -3.14 12.44 -5.50
N GLY A 54 -3.39 11.46 -4.61
CA GLY A 54 -4.67 11.36 -3.91
C GLY A 54 -5.03 12.61 -3.10
N GLN A 55 -4.04 13.27 -2.49
CA GLN A 55 -4.25 14.52 -1.77
C GLN A 55 -4.53 15.70 -2.72
N ILE A 56 -3.74 15.82 -3.80
CA ILE A 56 -3.92 16.89 -4.79
C ILE A 56 -5.30 16.78 -5.44
N THR A 57 -5.66 15.61 -5.95
CA THR A 57 -6.98 15.36 -6.58
C THR A 57 -8.11 15.58 -5.58
N GLY A 58 -7.94 15.17 -4.32
CA GLY A 58 -8.92 15.43 -3.27
C GLY A 58 -9.20 16.93 -3.08
N TRP A 59 -8.15 17.76 -2.97
CA TRP A 59 -8.31 19.21 -2.83
C TRP A 59 -8.88 19.86 -4.09
N ILE A 60 -8.53 19.38 -5.28
CA ILE A 60 -9.15 19.82 -6.53
C ILE A 60 -10.65 19.57 -6.51
N MET A 61 -11.10 18.39 -6.03
CA MET A 61 -12.52 18.08 -5.92
C MET A 61 -13.24 18.96 -4.89
N VAL A 62 -12.60 19.26 -3.76
CA VAL A 62 -13.14 20.23 -2.78
C VAL A 62 -13.38 21.59 -3.44
N LEU A 63 -12.40 22.10 -4.18
CA LEU A 63 -12.52 23.38 -4.88
C LEU A 63 -13.57 23.34 -6.00
N ALA A 64 -13.65 22.22 -6.73
CA ALA A 64 -14.65 22.02 -7.76
C ALA A 64 -16.07 22.02 -7.18
N ILE A 65 -16.31 21.40 -6.02
CA ILE A 65 -17.62 21.44 -5.36
C ILE A 65 -17.93 22.87 -4.89
N LEU A 66 -16.96 23.55 -4.27
CA LEU A 66 -17.16 24.93 -3.81
C LEU A 66 -17.41 25.92 -4.95
N SER A 67 -16.93 25.63 -6.17
CA SER A 67 -17.25 26.49 -7.32
C SER A 67 -18.72 26.48 -7.69
N TYR A 68 -19.47 25.42 -7.34
CA TYR A 68 -20.92 25.36 -7.55
C TYR A 68 -21.69 26.34 -6.65
N LEU A 69 -21.06 26.97 -5.66
CA LEU A 69 -21.72 28.05 -4.91
C LEU A 69 -21.97 29.30 -5.76
N TRP A 70 -21.31 29.42 -6.91
CA TRP A 70 -21.58 30.47 -7.89
C TRP A 70 -22.45 29.93 -9.02
N GLY A 71 -23.72 30.31 -9.03
CA GLY A 71 -24.69 29.86 -10.03
C GLY A 71 -26.09 30.38 -9.77
N ASN A 72 -27.07 29.83 -10.49
CA ASN A 72 -28.48 30.22 -10.39
C ASN A 72 -29.20 29.50 -9.23
N HIS A 73 -28.69 29.67 -8.00
CA HIS A 73 -29.22 29.00 -6.82
C HIS A 73 -30.39 29.80 -6.26
N GLU A 74 -31.62 29.29 -6.39
CA GLU A 74 -32.82 29.95 -5.84
C GLU A 74 -33.05 29.58 -4.37
N ALA A 75 -32.62 28.38 -3.97
CA ALA A 75 -32.80 27.87 -2.62
C ALA A 75 -31.46 27.61 -1.92
N ARG A 76 -31.32 28.10 -0.69
CA ARG A 76 -30.10 27.95 0.13
C ARG A 76 -29.80 26.51 0.56
N MET A 77 -30.73 25.58 0.33
CA MET A 77 -30.55 24.18 0.73
C MET A 77 -29.40 23.52 -0.04
N GLU A 78 -29.25 23.86 -1.33
CA GLU A 78 -28.15 23.35 -2.15
C GLU A 78 -26.80 23.80 -1.60
N ASP A 79 -26.65 25.09 -1.28
CA ASP A 79 -25.42 25.65 -0.72
C ASP A 79 -25.03 24.96 0.60
N ILE A 80 -26.00 24.67 1.47
CA ILE A 80 -25.77 23.98 2.74
C ILE A 80 -25.16 22.60 2.48
N TRP A 81 -25.70 21.85 1.52
CA TRP A 81 -25.16 20.53 1.19
C TRP A 81 -23.80 20.60 0.50
N LEU A 82 -23.60 21.55 -0.42
CA LEU A 82 -22.30 21.76 -1.07
C LEU A 82 -21.21 22.07 -0.03
N VAL A 83 -21.49 23.00 0.89
CA VAL A 83 -20.56 23.35 1.97
C VAL A 83 -20.34 22.18 2.93
N ALA A 84 -21.39 21.46 3.31
CA ALA A 84 -21.28 20.30 4.21
C ALA A 84 -20.40 19.19 3.61
N ILE A 85 -20.62 18.84 2.34
CA ILE A 85 -19.84 17.82 1.63
C ILE A 85 -18.39 18.28 1.44
N ALA A 86 -18.18 19.50 0.96
CA ALA A 86 -16.84 20.06 0.78
C ALA A 86 -16.07 20.13 2.11
N GLY A 87 -16.73 20.56 3.19
CA GLY A 87 -16.17 20.61 4.54
C GLY A 87 -15.82 19.21 5.08
N GLY A 88 -16.70 18.23 4.88
CA GLY A 88 -16.42 16.83 5.24
C GLY A 88 -15.20 16.26 4.51
N MET A 89 -15.12 16.48 3.19
CA MET A 89 -13.98 16.06 2.37
C MET A 89 -12.68 16.74 2.79
N ALA A 90 -12.69 18.07 2.99
CA ALA A 90 -11.55 18.82 3.46
C ALA A 90 -11.08 18.32 4.85
N GLY A 91 -12.02 18.06 5.76
CA GLY A 91 -11.75 17.47 7.06
C GLY A 91 -11.05 16.11 6.97
N MET A 92 -11.53 15.20 6.10
CA MET A 92 -10.90 13.91 5.85
C MET A 92 -9.49 14.04 5.26
N LEU A 93 -9.28 14.98 4.32
CA LEU A 93 -7.97 15.21 3.71
C LEU A 93 -6.96 15.75 4.73
N ILE A 94 -7.38 16.71 5.56
CA ILE A 94 -6.56 17.23 6.65
C ILE A 94 -6.22 16.10 7.64
N TRP A 95 -7.21 15.29 8.01
CA TRP A 95 -6.99 14.15 8.89
C TRP A 95 -6.00 13.13 8.31
N ASP A 96 -6.12 12.80 7.02
CA ASP A 96 -5.18 11.92 6.32
C ASP A 96 -3.74 12.49 6.30
N ILE A 97 -3.58 13.80 6.07
CA ILE A 97 -2.27 14.47 6.18
C ILE A 97 -1.71 14.32 7.60
N ARG A 98 -2.52 14.58 8.63
CA ARG A 98 -2.08 14.48 10.03
C ARG A 98 -1.69 13.05 10.38
N ARG A 99 -2.52 12.06 10.00
CA ARG A 99 -2.25 10.63 10.22
C ARG A 99 -0.94 10.19 9.56
N LYS A 100 -0.69 10.60 8.31
CA LYS A 100 0.56 10.29 7.59
C LYS A 100 1.78 10.90 8.28
N ARG A 101 1.65 12.10 8.85
CA ARG A 101 2.70 12.78 9.62
C ARG A 101 2.92 12.20 11.02
N THR A 102 2.09 11.28 11.49
CA THR A 102 2.26 10.63 12.79
C THR A 102 2.38 9.10 12.66
N ALA A 103 2.57 8.59 11.45
CA ALA A 103 2.56 7.15 11.18
C ALA A 103 3.71 6.37 11.86
N TRP A 104 4.75 7.07 12.35
CA TRP A 104 5.86 6.48 13.11
C TRP A 104 5.61 6.42 14.62
N ARG A 105 4.50 7.00 15.11
CA ARG A 105 4.13 6.94 16.53
C ARG A 105 3.24 5.70 16.73
N PRO A 106 3.57 4.80 17.68
CA PRO A 106 2.79 3.60 17.96
C PRO A 106 1.36 3.94 18.41
#